data_AF-A0A4U9CZH5-F1
#
_entry.id   AF-A0A4U9CZH5-F1
#
_cell.length_a   1.000
_cell.length_b   1.000
_cell.length_c   1.000
_cell.angle_alpha   90.00
_cell.angle_beta   90.00
_cell.angle_gamma   90.00
#
_symmetry.space_group_name_H-M   'P 1'
#
loop_
_entity.id
_entity.type
_entity.pdbx_description
1 polymer ?
#
loop_
_entity_poly.entity_id
_entity_poly.type
_entity_poly.pdbx_seq_one_letter_code
_entity_poly.pdbx_strand_id
1 'polypeptide(L)'
;MSTKRIAIPDDFILGAAASAWQTEGWSGKKEGQDSWPDLWYKHDRHVWHNGYGPAVATDFINRFREDVQLMKLAGLTHYRTSINWSRFLTDYENVTVDEEYAAYYDRLFDELLANGIEPMICLEHYELPGYLLEQYGGWAAKKVVELFVRYAEKVFARYHHKVTRWFTFNEPIVVQTRVYLDALRWPYEQNTGTWMQWNHHKVLATAQVVRLFAIRAIAGRWAVFSIRR
;
A
#
# COMPACT_ATOMS: atom_id res chain seq x y z
N MET A 1 0.07 0.87 44.30
CA MET A 1 -0.60 0.96 42.97
C MET A 1 -1.66 -0.13 42.92
N SER A 2 -2.92 0.17 42.58
CA SER A 2 -3.93 -0.88 42.40
C SER A 2 -3.79 -1.47 41.00
N THR A 3 -3.73 -2.80 40.91
CA THR A 3 -3.68 -3.50 39.61
C THR A 3 -5.11 -3.63 39.10
N LYS A 4 -5.40 -3.03 37.95
CA LYS A 4 -6.67 -3.25 37.23
C LYS A 4 -6.47 -4.36 36.21
N ARG A 5 -7.31 -5.40 36.27
CA ARG A 5 -7.38 -6.46 35.25
C ARG A 5 -8.43 -6.08 34.21
N ILE A 6 -8.08 -6.17 32.93
CA ILE A 6 -8.99 -5.95 31.80
C ILE A 6 -8.99 -7.25 30.99
N ALA A 7 -10.17 -7.82 30.77
CA ALA A 7 -10.35 -8.94 29.87
C ALA A 7 -10.53 -8.40 28.44
N ILE A 8 -9.86 -9.03 27.48
CA ILE A 8 -9.96 -8.70 26.06
C ILE A 8 -10.84 -9.79 25.41
N PRO A 9 -11.74 -9.46 24.45
CA PRO A 9 -12.54 -10.45 23.73
C PRO A 9 -11.67 -11.52 23.06
N ASP A 10 -12.16 -12.76 22.99
CA ASP A 10 -11.43 -13.88 22.40
C ASP A 10 -11.15 -13.69 20.90
N ASP A 11 -11.99 -12.91 20.21
CA ASP A 11 -11.84 -12.57 18.79
C ASP A 11 -11.09 -11.25 18.55
N PHE A 12 -10.47 -10.69 19.59
CA PHE A 12 -9.70 -9.46 19.48
C PHE A 12 -8.47 -9.65 18.61
N ILE A 13 -8.30 -8.75 17.63
CA ILE A 13 -7.14 -8.76 16.75
C ILE A 13 -5.97 -8.08 17.44
N LEU A 14 -4.97 -8.89 17.81
CA LEU A 14 -3.64 -8.41 18.19
C LEU A 14 -2.72 -8.47 16.97
N GLY A 15 -2.45 -7.32 16.36
CA GLY A 15 -1.64 -7.24 15.16
C GLY A 15 -0.64 -6.09 15.15
N ALA A 16 0.21 -6.10 14.12
CA ALA A 16 1.12 -5.00 13.80
C ALA A 16 0.84 -4.45 12.40
N ALA A 17 1.31 -3.23 12.12
CA ALA A 17 1.14 -2.59 10.83
C ALA A 17 2.44 -1.96 10.34
N ALA A 18 2.70 -2.10 9.04
CA ALA A 18 3.77 -1.42 8.32
C ALA A 18 3.29 -1.01 6.92
N SER A 19 4.20 -0.52 6.08
CA SER A 19 3.96 -0.29 4.64
C SER A 19 5.11 -0.86 3.82
N ALA A 20 4.81 -1.26 2.59
CA ALA A 20 5.78 -1.81 1.65
C ALA A 20 6.98 -0.88 1.48
N TRP A 21 6.73 0.39 1.19
CA TRP A 21 7.81 1.35 0.95
C TRP A 21 8.70 1.58 2.19
N GLN A 22 8.15 1.52 3.40
CA GLN A 22 8.92 1.73 4.64
C GLN A 22 9.75 0.52 5.08
N THR A 23 9.49 -0.69 4.56
CA THR A 23 10.13 -1.92 5.05
C THR A 23 10.88 -2.70 3.98
N GLU A 24 10.37 -2.77 2.74
CA GLU A 24 10.88 -3.70 1.73
C GLU A 24 12.30 -3.40 1.25
N GLY A 25 12.61 -2.13 1.00
CA GLY A 25 13.82 -1.74 0.27
C GLY A 25 13.68 -1.86 -1.25
N TRP A 26 14.70 -1.40 -1.98
CA TRP A 26 14.69 -1.35 -3.45
C TRP A 26 15.27 -2.60 -4.14
N SER A 27 15.60 -3.66 -3.39
CA SER A 27 16.07 -4.93 -3.98
C SER A 27 15.06 -5.45 -5.02
N GLY A 28 15.52 -5.76 -6.23
CA GLY A 28 14.69 -6.25 -7.33
C GLY A 28 13.77 -5.21 -7.99
N LYS A 29 13.89 -3.92 -7.66
CA LYS A 29 13.10 -2.86 -8.28
C LYS A 29 13.58 -2.57 -9.71
N LYS A 30 12.64 -2.47 -10.65
CA LYS A 30 12.90 -2.23 -12.08
C LYS A 30 12.85 -0.73 -12.40
N GLU A 31 13.41 -0.36 -13.55
CA GLU A 31 13.30 1.00 -14.09
C GLU A 31 11.82 1.37 -14.30
N GLY A 32 11.46 2.62 -14.02
CA GLY A 32 10.07 3.10 -14.11
C GLY A 32 9.17 2.75 -12.91
N GLN A 33 9.66 1.98 -11.94
CA GLN A 33 8.91 1.62 -10.72
C GLN A 33 9.10 2.58 -9.55
N ASP A 34 9.68 3.76 -9.77
CA ASP A 34 9.75 4.76 -8.72
C ASP A 34 8.36 5.25 -8.36
N SER A 35 8.09 5.34 -7.06
CA SER A 35 6.93 5.99 -6.50
C SER A 35 7.21 7.46 -6.16
N TRP A 36 6.17 8.25 -5.89
CA TRP A 36 6.30 9.62 -5.38
C TRP A 36 7.31 9.75 -4.20
N PRO A 37 7.28 8.93 -3.14
CA PRO A 37 8.25 9.05 -2.05
C PRO A 37 9.68 8.64 -2.47
N ASP A 38 9.85 7.81 -3.50
CA ASP A 38 11.17 7.53 -4.08
C ASP A 38 11.72 8.74 -4.84
N LEU A 39 10.87 9.40 -5.63
CA LEU A 39 11.22 10.64 -6.33
C LEU A 39 11.60 11.72 -5.31
N TRP A 40 10.81 11.88 -4.24
CA TRP A 40 11.13 12.80 -3.16
C TRP A 40 12.50 12.51 -2.54
N TYR A 41 12.81 11.24 -2.23
CA TYR A 41 14.12 10.88 -1.70
C TYR A 41 15.27 11.16 -2.69
N LYS A 42 15.06 10.91 -3.99
CA LYS A 42 16.07 11.16 -5.03
C LYS A 42 16.32 12.65 -5.25
N HIS A 43 15.28 13.48 -5.21
CA HIS A 43 15.40 14.92 -5.37
C HIS A 43 15.97 15.61 -4.12
N ASP A 44 15.48 15.22 -2.93
CA ASP A 44 15.74 15.97 -1.70
C ASP A 44 16.38 15.12 -0.61
N ARG A 45 17.42 14.34 -0.95
CA ARG A 45 18.11 13.47 0.02
C ARG A 45 18.54 14.19 1.31
N HIS A 46 18.82 15.49 1.24
CA HIS A 46 19.24 16.31 2.37
C HIS A 46 18.16 16.54 3.45
N VAL A 47 16.87 16.38 3.12
CA VAL A 47 15.77 16.49 4.11
C VAL A 47 15.56 15.20 4.91
N TRP A 48 16.29 14.13 4.55
CA TRP A 48 16.25 12.85 5.24
C TRP A 48 17.32 12.82 6.32
N HIS A 49 16.97 12.29 7.50
CA HIS A 49 17.88 12.23 8.63
C HIS A 49 19.15 11.45 8.27
N ASN A 50 20.30 12.14 8.25
CA ASN A 50 21.60 11.62 7.79
C ASN A 50 21.58 11.01 6.37
N GLY A 51 20.60 11.39 5.54
CA GLY A 51 20.42 10.85 4.19
C GLY A 51 20.02 9.37 4.15
N TYR A 52 19.56 8.79 5.26
CA TYR A 52 18.97 7.45 5.30
C TYR A 52 17.58 7.48 4.66
N GLY A 53 17.35 6.59 3.70
CA GLY A 53 16.10 6.53 2.96
C GLY A 53 15.67 5.10 2.60
N PRO A 54 14.73 4.97 1.66
CA PRO A 54 14.04 3.71 1.38
C PRO A 54 14.88 2.68 0.61
N ALA A 55 16.13 3.00 0.24
CA ALA A 55 16.96 2.13 -0.58
C ALA A 55 17.14 0.72 0.03
N VAL A 56 17.37 0.67 1.34
CA VAL A 56 17.43 -0.60 2.11
C VAL A 56 16.21 -0.76 3.01
N ALA A 57 15.72 0.32 3.63
CA ALA A 57 14.66 0.27 4.64
C ALA A 57 15.01 -0.74 5.76
N THR A 58 14.17 -1.73 6.03
CA THR A 58 14.47 -2.85 6.96
C THR A 58 14.87 -4.13 6.23
N ASP A 59 15.07 -4.06 4.91
CA ASP A 59 15.39 -5.19 4.03
C ASP A 59 14.33 -6.32 4.05
N PHE A 60 13.07 -5.95 4.30
CA PHE A 60 11.97 -6.90 4.51
C PHE A 60 11.74 -7.81 3.28
N ILE A 61 11.99 -7.31 2.05
CA ILE A 61 11.76 -8.12 0.84
C ILE A 61 12.67 -9.35 0.78
N ASN A 62 13.88 -9.25 1.35
CA ASN A 62 14.85 -10.34 1.39
C ASN A 62 14.72 -11.18 2.68
N ARG A 63 14.21 -10.58 3.76
CA ARG A 63 14.24 -11.15 5.12
C ARG A 63 12.88 -11.50 5.71
N PHE A 64 11.79 -11.37 4.93
CA PHE A 64 10.43 -11.55 5.43
C PHE A 64 10.20 -12.85 6.20
N ARG A 65 10.90 -13.95 5.86
CA ARG A 65 10.77 -15.21 6.60
C ARG A 65 11.23 -15.07 8.05
N GLU A 66 12.35 -14.42 8.29
CA GLU A 66 12.85 -14.13 9.64
C GLU A 66 11.86 -13.23 10.39
N ASP A 67 11.39 -12.18 9.73
CA ASP A 67 10.48 -11.22 10.34
C ASP A 67 9.11 -11.85 10.66
N VAL A 68 8.59 -12.75 9.83
CA VAL A 68 7.36 -13.51 10.13
C VAL A 68 7.55 -14.43 11.33
N GLN A 69 8.72 -15.06 11.51
CA GLN A 69 8.99 -15.84 12.72
C GLN A 69 9.02 -14.95 13.98
N LEU A 70 9.55 -13.73 13.87
CA LEU A 70 9.51 -12.75 14.96
C LEU A 70 8.08 -12.29 15.27
N MET A 71 7.25 -12.07 14.24
CA MET A 71 5.83 -11.75 14.41
C MET A 71 5.08 -12.86 15.17
N LYS A 72 5.35 -14.12 14.83
CA LYS A 72 4.78 -15.28 15.52
C LYS A 72 5.25 -15.35 16.97
N LEU A 73 6.55 -15.16 17.22
CA LEU A 73 7.12 -15.14 18.57
C LEU A 73 6.51 -14.03 19.43
N ALA A 74 6.20 -12.87 18.83
CA ALA A 74 5.51 -11.76 19.49
C ALA A 74 4.02 -12.01 19.74
N GLY A 75 3.46 -13.13 19.26
CA GLY A 75 2.06 -13.50 19.44
C GLY A 75 1.09 -12.72 18.55
N LEU A 76 1.55 -12.20 17.40
CA LEU A 76 0.67 -11.52 16.46
C LEU A 76 -0.27 -12.52 15.79
N THR A 77 -1.55 -12.16 15.69
CA THR A 77 -2.55 -12.91 14.92
C THR A 77 -2.77 -12.33 13.53
N HIS A 78 -2.41 -11.05 13.34
CA HIS A 78 -2.63 -10.34 12.08
C HIS A 78 -1.46 -9.40 11.76
N TYR A 79 -1.19 -9.23 10.46
CA TYR A 79 -0.20 -8.28 9.99
C TYR A 79 -0.77 -7.43 8.85
N ARG A 80 -0.79 -6.10 9.06
CA ARG A 80 -1.20 -5.14 8.03
C ARG A 80 0.01 -4.60 7.28
N THR A 81 0.00 -4.70 5.96
CA THR A 81 0.97 -4.04 5.08
C THR A 81 0.28 -3.43 3.86
N SER A 82 1.01 -2.68 3.03
CA SER A 82 0.57 -2.28 1.69
C SER A 82 1.15 -3.20 0.62
N ILE A 83 0.58 -3.20 -0.58
CA ILE A 83 1.27 -3.60 -1.81
C ILE A 83 1.71 -2.30 -2.49
N ASN A 84 3.01 -2.13 -2.72
CA ASN A 84 3.52 -0.95 -3.44
C ASN A 84 3.02 -0.94 -4.89
N TRP A 85 2.10 -0.02 -5.21
CA TRP A 85 1.49 0.11 -6.53
C TRP A 85 2.53 0.37 -7.63
N SER A 86 3.53 1.23 -7.36
CA SER A 86 4.61 1.50 -8.32
C SER A 86 5.45 0.28 -8.67
N ARG A 87 5.57 -0.69 -7.77
CA ARG A 87 6.34 -1.93 -8.00
C ARG A 87 5.50 -3.06 -8.55
N PHE A 88 4.18 -3.04 -8.31
CA PHE A 88 3.31 -4.12 -8.74
C PHE A 88 3.11 -4.15 -10.26
N LEU A 89 3.39 -3.04 -10.95
CA LEU A 89 3.24 -2.93 -12.39
C LEU A 89 4.60 -2.63 -13.05
N THR A 90 4.77 -3.11 -14.28
CA THR A 90 5.85 -2.72 -15.20
C THR A 90 5.37 -1.79 -16.32
N ASP A 91 4.07 -1.83 -16.62
CA ASP A 91 3.40 -0.92 -17.55
C ASP A 91 2.09 -0.46 -16.92
N TYR A 92 2.01 0.84 -16.62
CA TYR A 92 0.86 1.43 -15.93
C TYR A 92 -0.34 1.64 -16.85
N GLU A 93 -0.15 1.87 -18.15
CA GLU A 93 -1.26 2.08 -19.10
C GLU A 93 -1.98 0.76 -19.40
N ASN A 94 -1.18 -0.28 -19.65
CA ASN A 94 -1.69 -1.61 -19.94
C ASN A 94 -1.97 -2.43 -18.67
N VAL A 95 -1.50 -1.95 -17.51
CA VAL A 95 -1.66 -2.60 -16.19
C VAL A 95 -1.02 -3.99 -16.22
N THR A 96 0.20 -4.03 -16.75
CA THR A 96 1.02 -5.25 -16.83
C THR A 96 1.68 -5.47 -15.48
N VAL A 97 1.38 -6.61 -14.86
CA VAL A 97 1.89 -6.98 -13.54
C VAL A 97 3.38 -7.30 -13.63
N ASP A 98 4.14 -6.85 -12.64
CA ASP A 98 5.48 -7.36 -12.39
C ASP A 98 5.39 -8.71 -11.67
N GLU A 99 5.54 -9.80 -12.41
CA GLU A 99 5.38 -11.16 -11.89
C GLU A 99 6.43 -11.54 -10.84
N GLU A 100 7.63 -10.95 -10.86
CA GLU A 100 8.66 -11.21 -9.84
C GLU A 100 8.26 -10.60 -8.49
N TYR A 101 7.78 -9.35 -8.52
CA TYR A 101 7.30 -8.65 -7.34
C TYR A 101 5.98 -9.26 -6.83
N ALA A 102 5.08 -9.68 -7.73
CA ALA A 102 3.88 -10.40 -7.35
C ALA A 102 4.22 -11.76 -6.69
N ALA A 103 5.16 -12.51 -7.25
CA ALA A 103 5.60 -13.77 -6.65
C ALA A 103 6.24 -13.59 -5.26
N TYR A 104 6.82 -12.44 -4.96
CA TYR A 104 7.26 -12.11 -3.59
C TYR A 104 6.08 -12.06 -2.61
N TYR A 105 4.99 -11.36 -2.97
CA TYR A 105 3.78 -11.31 -2.13
C TYR A 105 3.10 -12.67 -1.98
N ASP A 106 3.12 -13.50 -3.02
CA ASP A 106 2.66 -14.89 -2.88
C ASP A 106 3.39 -15.62 -1.77
N ARG A 107 4.73 -15.56 -1.78
CA ARG A 107 5.57 -16.20 -0.76
C ARG A 107 5.39 -15.58 0.63
N LEU A 108 5.26 -14.25 0.71
CA LEU A 108 5.02 -13.55 1.97
C LEU A 108 3.68 -13.98 2.58
N PHE A 109 2.61 -14.02 1.79
CA PHE A 109 1.30 -14.43 2.28
C PHE A 109 1.27 -15.91 2.68
N ASP A 110 1.93 -16.78 1.90
CA ASP A 110 2.05 -18.19 2.26
C ASP A 110 2.81 -18.37 3.58
N GLU A 111 3.90 -17.62 3.79
CA GLU A 111 4.68 -17.65 5.03
C GLU A 111 3.87 -17.12 6.23
N LEU A 112 3.15 -16.00 6.08
CA LEU A 112 2.27 -15.46 7.13
C LEU A 112 1.19 -16.48 7.54
N LEU A 113 0.47 -17.04 6.56
CA LEU A 113 -0.60 -17.99 6.79
C LEU A 113 -0.09 -19.30 7.40
N ALA A 114 1.06 -19.81 6.95
CA ALA A 114 1.71 -20.99 7.53
C ALA A 114 2.08 -20.80 9.02
N ASN A 115 2.24 -19.55 9.46
CA ASN A 115 2.54 -19.18 10.84
C ASN A 115 1.31 -18.70 11.63
N GLY A 116 0.11 -18.84 11.07
CA GLY A 116 -1.15 -18.46 11.74
C GLY A 116 -1.36 -16.95 11.82
N ILE A 117 -0.70 -16.17 10.98
CA ILE A 117 -0.83 -14.71 10.92
C ILE A 117 -1.65 -14.35 9.68
N GLU A 118 -2.79 -13.71 9.88
CA GLU A 118 -3.64 -13.29 8.76
C GLU A 118 -3.13 -11.98 8.13
N PRO A 119 -2.91 -11.94 6.80
CA PRO A 119 -2.53 -10.72 6.10
C PRO A 119 -3.72 -9.76 5.97
N MET A 120 -3.45 -8.47 6.19
CA MET A 120 -4.35 -7.37 5.86
C MET A 120 -3.68 -6.40 4.88
N ILE A 121 -4.31 -6.13 3.75
CA ILE A 121 -3.65 -5.43 2.64
C ILE A 121 -4.25 -4.07 2.36
N CYS A 122 -3.38 -3.08 2.35
CA CYS A 122 -3.65 -1.75 1.84
C CYS A 122 -3.20 -1.65 0.37
N LEU A 123 -4.08 -1.16 -0.51
CA LEU A 123 -3.77 -1.07 -1.94
C LEU A 123 -2.82 0.07 -2.27
N GLU A 124 -2.83 1.15 -1.46
CA GLU A 124 -1.88 2.25 -1.56
C GLU A 124 -1.62 2.89 -0.19
N HIS A 125 -0.35 3.12 0.09
CA HIS A 125 0.21 3.82 1.23
C HIS A 125 1.27 4.81 0.73
N TYR A 126 0.80 5.81 -0.01
CA TYR A 126 1.57 6.90 -0.62
C TYR A 126 2.40 6.52 -1.85
N GLU A 127 2.41 5.26 -2.27
CA GLU A 127 3.26 4.79 -3.38
C GLU A 127 2.65 5.03 -4.78
N LEU A 128 2.08 6.22 -5.02
CA LEU A 128 1.68 6.66 -6.36
C LEU A 128 2.86 6.50 -7.34
N PRO A 129 2.70 5.79 -8.47
CA PRO A 129 3.76 5.68 -9.47
C PRO A 129 4.23 7.04 -9.98
N GLY A 130 5.55 7.25 -9.98
CA GLY A 130 6.19 8.46 -10.49
C GLY A 130 5.84 8.73 -11.94
N TYR A 131 5.77 7.68 -12.77
CA TYR A 131 5.27 7.77 -14.15
C TYR A 131 3.88 8.44 -14.22
N LEU A 132 2.93 8.03 -13.38
CA LEU A 132 1.58 8.60 -13.38
C LEU A 132 1.54 10.02 -12.80
N LEU A 133 2.45 10.33 -11.87
CA LEU A 133 2.64 11.68 -11.39
C LEU A 133 3.11 12.62 -12.53
N GLU A 134 4.14 12.22 -13.25
CA GLU A 134 4.75 13.02 -14.32
C GLU A 134 3.84 13.16 -15.55
N GLN A 135 3.19 12.07 -15.98
CA GLN A 135 2.35 12.09 -17.18
C GLN A 135 0.98 12.76 -16.97
N TYR A 136 0.41 12.65 -15.76
CA TYR A 136 -0.98 13.03 -15.53
C TYR A 136 -1.19 13.95 -14.32
N GLY A 137 -0.14 14.38 -13.63
CA GLY A 137 -0.27 15.10 -12.36
C GLY A 137 -0.84 14.21 -11.25
N GLY A 138 -0.65 12.89 -11.35
CA GLY A 138 -1.08 11.93 -10.35
C GLY A 138 -2.60 11.92 -10.17
N TRP A 139 -3.04 12.02 -8.91
CA TRP A 139 -4.48 12.00 -8.59
C TRP A 139 -5.24 13.23 -9.09
N ALA A 140 -4.61 14.20 -9.77
CA ALA A 140 -5.31 15.29 -10.42
C ALA A 140 -6.14 14.80 -11.62
N ALA A 141 -5.72 13.71 -12.28
CA ALA A 141 -6.38 13.18 -13.47
C ALA A 141 -7.33 12.03 -13.15
N LYS A 142 -8.52 12.05 -13.77
CA LYS A 142 -9.49 10.93 -13.72
C LYS A 142 -8.90 9.63 -14.28
N LYS A 143 -8.02 9.73 -15.28
CA LYS A 143 -7.31 8.58 -15.86
C LYS A 143 -6.56 7.77 -14.79
N VAL A 144 -5.93 8.44 -13.81
CA VAL A 144 -5.20 7.76 -12.72
C VAL A 144 -6.14 7.01 -11.79
N VAL A 145 -7.37 7.51 -11.58
CA VAL A 145 -8.42 6.77 -10.87
C VAL A 145 -8.77 5.47 -11.59
N GLU A 146 -8.96 5.53 -12.91
CA GLU A 146 -9.28 4.34 -13.72
C GLU A 146 -8.15 3.30 -13.69
N LEU A 147 -6.89 3.75 -13.84
CA LEU A 147 -5.72 2.87 -13.77
C LEU A 147 -5.55 2.25 -12.39
N PHE A 148 -5.81 3.00 -11.31
CA PHE A 148 -5.80 2.47 -9.96
C PHE A 148 -6.84 1.37 -9.75
N VAL A 149 -8.06 1.55 -10.26
CA VAL A 149 -9.11 0.53 -10.17
C VAL A 149 -8.74 -0.74 -10.93
N ARG A 150 -8.11 -0.61 -12.10
CA ARG A 150 -7.59 -1.77 -12.86
C ARG A 150 -6.42 -2.46 -12.15
N TYR A 151 -5.54 -1.69 -11.50
CA TYR A 151 -4.50 -2.23 -10.62
C TYR A 151 -5.12 -3.04 -9.47
N ALA A 152 -6.10 -2.47 -8.76
CA ALA A 152 -6.81 -3.14 -7.69
C ALA A 152 -7.47 -4.43 -8.18
N GLU A 153 -8.04 -4.45 -9.39
CA GLU A 153 -8.58 -5.66 -10.00
C GLU A 153 -7.52 -6.77 -10.15
N LYS A 154 -6.30 -6.44 -10.61
CA LYS A 154 -5.20 -7.41 -10.72
C LYS A 154 -4.78 -7.94 -9.36
N VAL A 155 -4.63 -7.07 -8.37
CA VAL A 155 -4.27 -7.44 -6.99
C VAL A 155 -5.32 -8.37 -6.39
N PHE A 156 -6.60 -8.00 -6.48
CA PHE A 156 -7.68 -8.83 -5.96
C PHE A 156 -7.76 -10.17 -6.70
N ALA A 157 -7.72 -10.17 -8.04
CA ALA A 157 -7.76 -11.39 -8.83
C ALA A 157 -6.66 -12.38 -8.42
N ARG A 158 -5.48 -11.87 -8.03
CA ARG A 158 -4.38 -12.72 -7.57
C ARG A 158 -4.53 -13.16 -6.12
N TYR A 159 -4.87 -12.27 -5.19
CA TYR A 159 -4.68 -12.55 -3.76
C TYR A 159 -5.96 -12.68 -2.93
N HIS A 160 -7.16 -12.53 -3.51
CA HIS A 160 -8.42 -12.61 -2.76
C HIS A 160 -8.62 -13.93 -1.99
N HIS A 161 -7.93 -15.00 -2.39
CA HIS A 161 -8.01 -16.31 -1.74
C HIS A 161 -7.07 -16.45 -0.54
N LYS A 162 -6.06 -15.59 -0.40
CA LYS A 162 -5.11 -15.54 0.72
C LYS A 162 -5.41 -14.38 1.68
N VAL A 163 -6.01 -13.32 1.18
CA VAL A 163 -6.24 -12.08 1.92
C VAL A 163 -7.73 -11.85 2.07
N THR A 164 -8.17 -11.85 3.33
CA THR A 164 -9.54 -11.52 3.67
C THR A 164 -9.71 -10.02 3.85
N ARG A 165 -8.72 -9.29 4.40
CA ARG A 165 -8.89 -7.88 4.77
C ARG A 165 -8.22 -6.88 3.85
N TRP A 166 -9.01 -5.91 3.38
CA TRP A 166 -8.60 -4.94 2.36
C TRP A 166 -8.86 -3.49 2.77
N PHE A 167 -7.92 -2.61 2.43
CA PHE A 167 -7.99 -1.17 2.66
C PHE A 167 -7.60 -0.47 1.36
N THR A 168 -8.41 0.47 0.87
CA THR A 168 -8.09 1.14 -0.40
C THR A 168 -6.87 2.06 -0.26
N PHE A 169 -6.86 2.89 0.78
CA PHE A 169 -5.79 3.85 1.04
C PHE A 169 -5.42 3.84 2.50
N ASN A 170 -4.15 4.09 2.80
CA ASN A 170 -3.74 4.55 4.11
C ASN A 170 -3.79 6.08 4.12
N GLU A 171 -4.53 6.66 5.08
CA GLU A 171 -4.62 8.12 5.31
C GLU A 171 -4.64 8.94 4.00
N PRO A 172 -5.69 8.77 3.17
CA PRO A 172 -5.69 9.24 1.78
C PRO A 172 -5.42 10.74 1.63
N ILE A 173 -5.58 11.53 2.69
CA ILE A 173 -5.37 12.99 2.75
C ILE A 173 -3.89 13.43 2.81
N VAL A 174 -2.98 12.57 3.31
CA VAL A 174 -1.65 13.02 3.77
C VAL A 174 -0.78 13.57 2.65
N VAL A 175 -0.61 12.84 1.55
CA VAL A 175 0.34 13.23 0.49
C VAL A 175 -0.04 14.59 -0.09
N GLN A 176 -1.28 14.75 -0.55
CA GLN A 176 -1.73 16.01 -1.13
C GLN A 176 -1.70 17.14 -0.12
N THR A 177 -2.00 16.92 1.17
CA THR A 177 -1.90 17.99 2.16
C THR A 177 -0.45 18.45 2.32
N ARG A 178 0.49 17.51 2.46
CA ARG A 178 1.91 17.85 2.65
C ARG A 178 2.57 18.42 1.40
N VAL A 179 2.07 18.06 0.22
CA VAL A 179 2.56 18.59 -1.06
C VAL A 179 1.84 19.89 -1.42
N TYR A 180 0.52 19.83 -1.62
CA TYR A 180 -0.30 20.87 -2.25
C TYR A 180 -0.95 21.89 -1.32
N LEU A 181 -1.03 21.61 -0.01
CA LEU A 181 -1.57 22.57 0.96
C LEU A 181 -0.45 23.23 1.76
N ASP A 182 0.37 22.41 2.42
CA ASP A 182 1.42 22.88 3.32
C ASP A 182 2.74 23.20 2.59
N ALA A 183 2.96 22.67 1.38
CA ALA A 183 4.21 22.77 0.64
C ALA A 183 5.46 22.35 1.46
N LEU A 184 5.34 21.26 2.23
CA LEU A 184 6.40 20.74 3.13
C LEU A 184 7.13 19.51 2.57
N ARG A 185 6.62 18.91 1.50
CA ARG A 185 7.22 17.76 0.83
C ARG A 185 7.28 18.00 -0.67
N TRP A 186 8.27 17.40 -1.32
CA TRP A 186 8.46 17.52 -2.76
C TRP A 186 7.16 17.23 -3.54
N PRO A 187 6.83 18.02 -4.58
CA PRO A 187 7.61 19.13 -5.16
C PRO A 187 7.45 20.51 -4.47
N TYR A 188 6.93 20.59 -3.24
CA TYR A 188 6.73 21.84 -2.48
C TYR A 188 5.83 22.87 -3.19
N GLU A 189 4.86 22.40 -3.97
CA GLU A 189 3.94 23.24 -4.72
C GLU A 189 2.72 23.58 -3.87
N GLN A 190 2.41 24.86 -3.60
CA GLN A 190 1.14 25.22 -2.97
C GLN A 190 0.03 25.40 -4.02
N ASN A 191 -0.95 24.49 -4.04
CA ASN A 191 -2.05 24.47 -5.00
C ASN A 191 -3.32 23.83 -4.41
N THR A 192 -4.19 24.65 -3.82
CA THR A 192 -5.41 24.18 -3.14
C THR A 192 -6.43 23.55 -4.09
N GLY A 193 -6.41 23.92 -5.37
CA GLY A 193 -7.22 23.29 -6.41
C GLY A 193 -6.81 21.83 -6.63
N THR A 194 -5.52 21.59 -6.87
CA THR A 194 -4.96 20.24 -7.00
C THR A 194 -5.14 19.44 -5.70
N TRP A 195 -4.93 20.05 -4.53
CA TRP A 195 -5.19 19.43 -3.24
C TRP A 195 -6.62 18.88 -3.11
N MET A 196 -7.63 19.70 -3.42
CA MET A 196 -9.02 19.28 -3.35
C MET A 196 -9.34 18.22 -4.42
N GLN A 197 -8.77 18.35 -5.62
CA GLN A 197 -8.97 17.39 -6.70
C GLN A 197 -8.44 15.99 -6.34
N TRP A 198 -7.24 15.93 -5.75
CA TRP A 198 -6.64 14.68 -5.26
C TRP A 198 -7.51 14.02 -4.18
N ASN A 199 -8.01 14.80 -3.23
CA ASN A 199 -8.95 14.32 -2.21
C ASN A 199 -10.21 13.73 -2.85
N HIS A 200 -10.84 14.47 -3.76
CA HIS A 200 -12.05 14.01 -4.46
C HIS A 200 -11.81 12.71 -5.23
N HIS A 201 -10.72 12.63 -6.00
CA HIS A 201 -10.39 11.45 -6.80
C HIS A 201 -10.02 10.23 -5.97
N LYS A 202 -9.35 10.38 -4.83
CA LYS A 202 -9.10 9.24 -3.90
C LYS A 202 -10.39 8.73 -3.26
N VAL A 203 -11.34 9.61 -2.94
CA VAL A 203 -12.69 9.19 -2.48
C VAL A 203 -13.44 8.46 -3.60
N LEU A 204 -13.39 8.99 -4.82
CA LEU A 204 -14.00 8.34 -5.99
C LEU A 204 -13.38 6.96 -6.27
N ALA A 205 -12.06 6.86 -6.25
CA ALA A 205 -11.32 5.61 -6.39
C ALA A 205 -11.74 4.59 -5.33
N THR A 206 -11.89 5.02 -4.07
CA THR A 206 -12.40 4.18 -2.99
C THR A 206 -13.78 3.64 -3.31
N ALA A 207 -14.72 4.49 -3.73
CA ALA A 207 -16.05 4.04 -4.10
C ALA A 207 -16.04 3.03 -5.27
N GLN A 208 -15.20 3.26 -6.28
CA GLN A 208 -15.07 2.38 -7.44
C GLN A 208 -14.43 1.03 -7.08
N VAL A 209 -13.38 1.01 -6.26
CA VAL A 209 -12.75 -0.22 -5.76
C VAL A 209 -13.71 -1.03 -4.89
N VAL A 210 -14.49 -0.36 -4.03
CA VAL A 210 -15.54 -1.02 -3.23
C VAL A 210 -16.59 -1.66 -4.13
N ARG A 211 -17.06 -0.92 -5.15
CA ARG A 211 -18.01 -1.44 -6.11
C ARG A 211 -17.46 -2.62 -6.90
N LEU A 212 -16.20 -2.54 -7.35
CA LEU A 212 -15.50 -3.64 -8.03
C LEU A 212 -15.47 -4.90 -7.16
N PHE A 213 -15.04 -4.76 -5.91
CA PHE A 213 -14.97 -5.88 -4.98
C PHE A 213 -16.34 -6.50 -4.73
N ALA A 214 -17.36 -5.67 -4.46
CA ALA A 214 -18.72 -6.14 -4.22
C ALA A 214 -19.30 -6.92 -5.42
N ILE A 215 -19.15 -6.40 -6.64
CA ILE A 215 -19.64 -7.07 -7.86
C ILE A 215 -18.96 -8.43 -8.05
N ARG A 216 -17.65 -8.51 -7.81
CA ARG A 216 -16.89 -9.76 -7.99
C ARG A 216 -17.15 -10.75 -6.85
N ALA A 217 -17.37 -10.27 -5.62
CA ALA A 217 -17.77 -11.11 -4.50
C ALA A 217 -19.17 -11.70 -4.68
N ILE A 218 -20.15 -10.88 -5.09
CA ILE A 218 -21.52 -11.32 -5.38
C ILE A 218 -21.55 -12.35 -6.53
N ALA A 219 -20.66 -12.20 -7.52
CA ALA A 219 -20.52 -13.18 -8.61
C ALA A 219 -19.84 -14.50 -8.17
N GLY A 220 -19.62 -14.72 -6.87
CA GLY A 220 -18.95 -15.90 -6.33
C GLY A 220 -17.47 -15.99 -6.67
N ARG A 221 -16.88 -14.91 -7.21
CA ARG A 221 -15.48 -14.92 -7.65
C ARG A 221 -14.52 -14.62 -6.49
N TRP A 222 -14.91 -13.77 -5.53
CA TRP A 222 -14.09 -13.38 -4.37
C TRP A 222 -14.85 -13.59 -3.05
N ALA A 223 -14.17 -13.96 -1.97
CA ALA A 223 -14.79 -14.10 -0.65
C ALA A 223 -15.26 -12.73 -0.12
N VAL A 224 -16.37 -12.72 0.63
CA VAL A 224 -17.00 -11.49 1.14
C VAL A 224 -16.12 -10.86 2.23
N PHE A 225 -15.74 -9.58 2.08
CA PHE A 225 -15.13 -8.79 3.17
C PHE A 225 -15.32 -7.26 3.03
N SER A 226 -15.18 -6.58 4.18
CA SER A 226 -15.30 -5.15 4.46
C SER A 226 -14.08 -4.33 4.02
N ILE A 227 -14.22 -3.49 3.00
CA ILE A 227 -13.25 -2.40 2.80
C ILE A 227 -13.50 -1.36 3.90
N ARG A 228 -12.56 -1.23 4.84
CA ARG A 228 -12.63 -0.23 5.91
C ARG A 228 -11.96 1.07 5.45
N ARG A 229 -12.60 2.19 5.78
CA ARG A 229 -12.09 3.55 5.56
C ARG A 229 -10.95 3.89 6.51
#